data_AF-A0A8C5WKD0-F1
#
_entry.id   AF-A0A8C5WKD0-F1
#
_cell.length_a   1.000
_cell.length_b   1.000
_cell.length_c   1.000
_cell.angle_alpha   90.00
_cell.angle_beta   90.00
_cell.angle_gamma   90.00
#
_symmetry.space_group_name_H-M   'P 1'
#
loop_
_entity.id
_entity.type
_entity.pdbx_description
1 polymer ?
#
loop_
_entity_poly.entity_id
_entity_poly.type
_entity_poly.pdbx_seq_one_letter_code
_entity_poly.pdbx_strand_id
1 'polypeptide(L)'
;MSYIGPVCWYVQFVAGWKEGQWVQHKTPSSHNALAPGRPRERGAMWQQLLQDGRLAFNEHWPRSVLVPVAVGLGGVMVGWMFCGRKPKTIEMGDGWWGSGQRPRLQTEDASVRPFTIEVSEEAVKDLHERLDRTRFCEPLENSQFDYGLNCAYLQRIVTYWRNDFGWSKLVEHLNRYLHYATTIEGLEVHIIHVKPPNLAPGQKALPLLMVHGWPECFYEFYHVIPLLTEPAKHGLNPDLVFEVICPSIPGYGFSEASHKKGFNAVAAARVFYKLMLRLGFKEFYLQGGDWGSLITTTISQMKPESVKGLHVNFIFMPLGGLGHFLTLALGRYLPWLVGMTNEDVKRLYPYLKKNLYAWIRDSGYLHLQATKPDSLGKRYLF
;
A
#
# COMPACT_ATOMS: atom_id res chain seq x y z
N MET A 1 -6.93 -30.60 23.97
CA MET A 1 -5.98 -29.62 24.53
C MET A 1 -4.86 -29.43 23.52
N SER A 2 -5.02 -28.48 22.60
CA SER A 2 -4.00 -28.18 21.59
C SER A 2 -4.06 -26.68 21.32
N TYR A 3 -3.52 -25.89 22.24
CA TYR A 3 -3.24 -24.47 22.02
C TYR A 3 -2.10 -24.38 21.00
N ILE A 4 -2.41 -23.96 19.78
CA ILE A 4 -1.43 -23.55 18.77
C ILE A 4 -1.56 -22.03 18.69
N GLY A 5 -0.82 -21.32 19.54
CA GLY A 5 -0.69 -19.87 19.46
C GLY A 5 0.25 -19.47 18.33
N PRO A 6 0.03 -18.35 17.61
CA PRO A 6 1.01 -17.83 16.67
C PRO A 6 2.10 -17.07 17.45
N VAL A 7 3.33 -17.59 17.41
CA VAL A 7 4.53 -16.90 17.89
C VAL A 7 5.27 -16.36 16.67
N CYS A 8 5.31 -15.03 16.53
CA CYS A 8 6.49 -14.27 16.09
C CYS A 8 6.16 -12.78 16.11
N TRP A 9 6.67 -12.09 17.13
CA TRP A 9 6.68 -10.63 17.25
C TRP A 9 8.11 -10.17 17.03
N TYR A 10 8.38 -9.48 15.91
CA TYR A 10 9.68 -8.84 15.66
C TYR A 10 9.49 -7.32 15.70
N VAL A 11 10.24 -6.63 16.57
CA VAL A 11 10.22 -5.18 16.76
C VAL A 11 11.33 -4.55 15.93
N GLN A 12 11.01 -3.63 15.02
CA GLN A 12 11.99 -2.74 14.37
C GLN A 12 11.63 -1.27 14.64
N PHE A 13 12.63 -0.49 15.07
CA PHE A 13 12.56 0.96 15.28
C PHE A 13 12.90 1.72 13.99
N VAL A 14 12.15 2.78 13.68
CA VAL A 14 12.31 3.66 12.50
C VAL A 14 12.94 5.00 12.90
N ALA A 15 13.88 5.50 12.09
CA ALA A 15 14.49 6.82 12.26
C ALA A 15 14.18 7.77 11.07
N GLY A 16 13.47 8.87 11.37
CA GLY A 16 13.72 10.26 10.94
C GLY A 16 13.65 10.69 9.47
N TRP A 17 12.67 11.54 9.14
CA TRP A 17 12.52 12.35 7.91
C TRP A 17 12.78 13.85 8.22
N LYS A 18 13.47 14.58 7.33
CA LYS A 18 13.53 16.05 7.32
C LYS A 18 13.31 16.67 5.93
N GLU A 19 12.44 17.70 5.93
CA GLU A 19 12.40 18.94 5.10
C GLU A 19 12.21 18.77 3.57
N GLY A 20 11.27 19.38 2.85
CA GLY A 20 10.33 20.48 3.11
C GLY A 20 10.61 21.68 2.21
N GLN A 21 9.87 21.85 1.10
CA GLN A 21 9.34 23.11 0.48
C GLN A 21 9.16 23.05 -1.06
N TRP A 22 8.10 23.71 -1.54
CA TRP A 22 7.72 23.88 -2.96
C TRP A 22 7.71 25.38 -3.33
N VAL A 23 8.14 25.74 -4.54
CA VAL A 23 8.06 27.10 -5.10
C VAL A 23 7.44 27.08 -6.50
N GLN A 24 6.45 27.96 -6.73
CA GLN A 24 5.80 28.21 -8.03
C GLN A 24 6.45 29.40 -8.77
N HIS A 25 6.53 29.33 -10.10
CA HIS A 25 6.86 30.47 -10.97
C HIS A 25 5.74 30.79 -11.96
N LYS A 26 5.29 32.06 -11.95
CA LYS A 26 4.49 32.71 -12.99
C LYS A 26 5.42 33.46 -13.96
N THR A 27 5.09 33.44 -15.26
CA THR A 27 5.77 34.20 -16.32
C THR A 27 5.11 35.58 -16.53
N PRO A 28 5.87 36.63 -16.92
CA PRO A 28 5.32 37.93 -17.25
C PRO A 28 5.12 38.16 -18.75
N SER A 29 4.05 38.88 -19.06
CA SER A 29 3.70 39.51 -20.33
C SER A 29 4.59 40.71 -20.65
N SER A 30 4.86 40.95 -21.94
CA SER A 30 5.37 42.24 -22.43
C SER A 30 4.60 42.70 -23.66
N HIS A 31 3.90 43.83 -23.51
CA HIS A 31 3.47 44.70 -24.61
C HIS A 31 4.68 45.49 -25.13
N ASN A 32 4.71 45.77 -26.44
CA ASN A 32 5.19 47.04 -26.96
C ASN A 32 4.57 47.33 -28.33
N ALA A 33 4.15 48.57 -28.50
CA ALA A 33 3.50 49.14 -29.67
C ALA A 33 4.41 50.20 -30.32
N LEU A 34 3.91 50.76 -31.44
CA LEU A 34 4.35 51.94 -32.22
C LEU A 34 5.14 51.60 -33.50
N ALA A 35 4.95 52.21 -34.68
CA ALA A 35 3.93 53.11 -35.26
C ALA A 35 4.19 53.14 -36.82
N PRO A 36 3.70 54.08 -37.67
CA PRO A 36 2.83 53.74 -38.80
C PRO A 36 3.42 54.03 -40.21
N GLY A 37 2.93 53.32 -41.22
CA GLY A 37 3.24 53.52 -42.65
C GLY A 37 1.97 53.52 -43.52
N ARG A 38 1.93 54.41 -44.51
CA ARG A 38 0.77 54.89 -45.29
C ARG A 38 0.02 53.84 -46.15
N PRO A 39 -1.23 54.14 -46.58
CA PRO A 39 -2.13 53.18 -47.22
C PRO A 39 -2.12 53.26 -48.76
N ARG A 40 -2.14 52.10 -49.43
CA ARG A 40 -2.90 51.81 -50.67
C ARG A 40 -2.63 50.35 -51.11
N GLU A 41 -3.62 49.72 -51.73
CA GLU A 41 -3.58 48.39 -52.40
C GLU A 41 -3.80 47.10 -51.57
N ARG A 42 -4.71 47.08 -50.59
CA ARG A 42 -5.16 45.81 -49.97
C ARG A 42 -6.39 45.16 -50.62
N GLY A 43 -7.16 45.84 -51.46
CA GLY A 43 -8.43 45.32 -51.97
C GLY A 43 -8.31 44.18 -52.99
N ALA A 44 -7.33 44.23 -53.90
CA ALA A 44 -7.21 43.29 -55.01
C ALA A 44 -6.62 41.93 -54.59
N MET A 45 -5.65 41.93 -53.67
CA MET A 45 -4.99 40.71 -53.17
C MET A 45 -5.95 39.78 -52.41
N TRP A 46 -6.87 40.34 -51.63
CA TRP A 46 -7.88 39.55 -50.89
C TRP A 46 -8.92 38.92 -51.81
N GLN A 47 -9.32 39.60 -52.89
CA GLN A 47 -10.26 39.02 -53.84
C GLN A 47 -9.65 37.86 -54.63
N GLN A 48 -8.36 37.96 -54.98
CA GLN A 48 -7.64 36.91 -55.69
C GLN A 48 -7.36 35.70 -54.78
N LEU A 49 -6.94 35.91 -53.53
CA LEU A 49 -6.82 34.86 -52.51
C LEU A 49 -8.14 34.14 -52.23
N LEU A 50 -9.27 34.85 -52.25
CA LEU A 50 -10.60 34.26 -52.05
C LEU A 50 -11.07 33.47 -53.28
N GLN A 51 -10.71 33.88 -54.49
CA GLN A 51 -10.99 33.12 -55.72
C GLN A 51 -10.12 31.87 -55.83
N ASP A 52 -8.81 31.98 -55.57
CA ASP A 52 -7.87 30.86 -55.59
C ASP A 52 -8.21 29.85 -54.47
N GLY A 53 -8.59 30.35 -53.28
CA GLY A 53 -9.12 29.53 -52.19
C GLY A 53 -10.40 28.79 -52.55
N ARG A 54 -11.33 29.42 -53.29
CA ARG A 54 -12.56 28.77 -53.78
C ARG A 54 -12.28 27.68 -54.83
N LEU A 55 -11.33 27.92 -55.73
CA LEU A 55 -10.93 26.95 -56.76
C LEU A 55 -10.23 25.72 -56.15
N ALA A 56 -9.28 25.94 -55.23
CA ALA A 56 -8.62 24.86 -54.49
C ALA A 56 -9.58 24.05 -53.61
N PHE A 57 -10.61 24.69 -53.06
CA PHE A 57 -11.65 24.02 -52.27
C PHE A 57 -12.55 23.14 -53.14
N ASN A 58 -12.87 23.55 -54.38
CA ASN A 58 -13.72 22.80 -55.30
C ASN A 58 -13.01 21.59 -55.95
N GLU A 59 -11.73 21.67 -56.28
CA GLU A 59 -11.00 20.55 -56.92
C GLU A 59 -10.59 19.43 -55.95
N HIS A 60 -10.51 19.71 -54.65
CA HIS A 60 -10.07 18.74 -53.64
C HIS A 60 -11.14 18.38 -52.60
N TRP A 61 -12.36 18.92 -52.75
CA TRP A 61 -13.51 18.69 -51.86
C TRP A 61 -13.69 17.23 -51.40
N PRO A 62 -13.55 16.19 -52.27
CA PRO A 62 -13.72 14.80 -51.83
C PRO A 62 -12.63 14.35 -50.85
N ARG A 63 -11.41 14.92 -50.90
CA ARG A 63 -10.27 14.55 -50.04
C ARG A 63 -10.11 15.48 -48.84
N SER A 64 -10.48 16.75 -48.96
CA SER A 64 -10.44 17.75 -47.89
C SER A 64 -11.41 17.46 -46.75
N VAL A 65 -12.53 16.77 -47.03
CA VAL A 65 -13.50 16.34 -46.01
C VAL A 65 -13.08 15.02 -45.33
N LEU A 66 -12.34 14.15 -46.04
CA LEU A 66 -11.93 12.85 -45.49
C LEU A 66 -10.98 12.98 -44.30
N VAL A 67 -10.08 13.96 -44.30
CA VAL A 67 -9.10 14.12 -43.21
C VAL A 67 -9.78 14.59 -41.90
N PRO A 68 -10.62 15.65 -41.87
CA PRO A 68 -11.36 16.03 -40.67
C PRO A 68 -12.34 14.96 -40.20
N VAL A 69 -12.98 14.24 -41.12
CA VAL A 69 -13.88 13.12 -40.78
C VAL A 69 -13.11 11.96 -40.19
N ALA A 70 -11.95 11.59 -40.74
CA ALA A 70 -11.09 10.54 -40.18
C ALA A 70 -10.52 10.93 -38.82
N VAL A 71 -10.12 12.19 -38.62
CA VAL A 71 -9.68 12.71 -37.32
C VAL A 71 -10.82 12.77 -36.31
N GLY A 72 -12.03 13.18 -36.74
CA GLY A 72 -13.23 13.19 -35.91
C GLY A 72 -13.66 11.79 -35.50
N LEU A 73 -13.74 10.86 -36.45
CA LEU A 73 -14.04 9.45 -36.19
C LEU A 73 -12.95 8.78 -35.35
N GLY A 74 -11.67 9.10 -35.60
CA GLY A 74 -10.55 8.65 -34.79
C GLY A 74 -10.63 9.19 -33.36
N GLY A 75 -10.96 10.47 -33.18
CA GLY A 75 -11.17 11.10 -31.88
C GLY A 75 -12.39 10.55 -31.14
N VAL A 76 -13.48 10.24 -31.85
CA VAL A 76 -14.67 9.59 -31.28
C VAL A 76 -14.37 8.14 -30.92
N MET A 77 -13.61 7.41 -31.73
CA MET A 77 -13.20 6.03 -31.45
C MET A 77 -12.24 5.96 -30.26
N VAL A 78 -11.26 6.87 -30.20
CA VAL A 78 -10.36 7.06 -29.06
C VAL A 78 -11.18 7.45 -27.82
N GLY A 79 -12.07 8.45 -27.94
CA GLY A 79 -12.99 8.85 -26.88
C GLY A 79 -13.87 7.71 -26.40
N TRP A 80 -14.38 6.86 -27.29
CA TRP A 80 -15.17 5.68 -26.95
C TRP A 80 -14.32 4.60 -26.26
N MET A 81 -13.08 4.37 -26.72
CA MET A 81 -12.14 3.45 -26.07
C MET A 81 -11.76 3.90 -24.65
N PHE A 82 -11.71 5.21 -24.39
CA PHE A 82 -11.35 5.79 -23.09
C PHE A 82 -12.56 6.05 -22.16
N CYS A 83 -13.72 6.41 -22.70
CA CYS A 83 -14.92 6.76 -21.91
C CYS A 83 -15.87 5.58 -21.66
N GLY A 84 -15.74 4.45 -22.39
CA GLY A 84 -16.68 3.32 -22.32
C GLY A 84 -16.25 2.14 -21.46
N ARG A 85 -15.01 2.12 -20.93
CA ARG A 85 -14.53 0.97 -20.16
C ARG A 85 -15.00 1.07 -18.71
N LYS A 86 -16.06 0.32 -18.37
CA LYS A 86 -16.34 0.01 -16.97
C LYS A 86 -15.07 -0.57 -16.33
N PRO A 87 -14.64 -0.08 -15.16
CA PRO A 87 -13.50 -0.67 -14.46
C PRO A 87 -13.75 -2.16 -14.30
N LYS A 88 -12.82 -3.01 -14.76
CA LYS A 88 -12.87 -4.43 -14.47
C LYS A 88 -12.57 -4.58 -12.98
N THR A 89 -13.56 -5.03 -12.21
CA THR A 89 -13.38 -5.30 -10.79
C THR A 89 -13.01 -6.76 -10.57
N ILE A 90 -12.32 -7.03 -9.46
CA ILE A 90 -12.07 -8.39 -9.01
C ILE A 90 -13.37 -8.94 -8.44
N GLU A 91 -13.77 -10.15 -8.83
CA GLU A 91 -14.93 -10.81 -8.22
C GLU A 91 -14.64 -11.10 -6.74
N MET A 92 -15.56 -10.68 -5.86
CA MET A 92 -15.40 -10.88 -4.42
C MET A 92 -15.51 -12.37 -4.08
N GLY A 93 -16.57 -13.04 -4.55
CA GLY A 93 -16.86 -14.43 -4.20
C GLY A 93 -17.05 -14.63 -2.70
N ASP A 94 -17.08 -15.87 -2.24
CA ASP A 94 -17.26 -16.21 -0.83
C ASP A 94 -16.27 -17.33 -0.46
N GLY A 95 -15.58 -17.20 0.67
CA GLY A 95 -14.63 -18.19 1.17
C GLY A 95 -15.08 -18.91 2.44
N TRP A 96 -14.41 -20.01 2.74
CA TRP A 96 -14.41 -20.64 4.07
C TRP A 96 -13.03 -21.18 4.36
N TRP A 97 -12.36 -20.58 5.34
CA TRP A 97 -10.97 -20.83 5.69
C TRP A 97 -10.81 -21.47 7.06
N GLY A 98 -11.91 -21.58 7.81
CA GLY A 98 -11.97 -22.39 9.03
C GLY A 98 -11.79 -23.88 8.76
N SER A 99 -11.60 -24.62 9.84
CA SER A 99 -11.50 -26.08 9.78
C SER A 99 -12.79 -26.70 9.21
N GLY A 100 -12.65 -27.84 8.51
CA GLY A 100 -13.78 -28.59 7.96
C GLY A 100 -14.55 -27.90 6.83
N GLN A 101 -15.83 -28.29 6.69
CA GLN A 101 -16.75 -27.74 5.69
C GLN A 101 -17.51 -26.53 6.26
N ARG A 102 -17.85 -25.58 5.37
CA ARG A 102 -18.71 -24.44 5.73
C ARG A 102 -20.05 -24.96 6.28
N PRO A 103 -20.48 -24.54 7.48
CA PRO A 103 -21.78 -24.92 8.02
C PRO A 103 -22.89 -24.53 7.05
N ARG A 104 -23.78 -25.49 6.70
CA ARG A 104 -24.88 -25.25 5.76
C ARG A 104 -26.08 -24.52 6.37
N LEU A 105 -26.26 -24.63 7.69
CA LEU A 105 -27.48 -24.22 8.39
C LEU A 105 -27.23 -23.23 9.55
N GLN A 106 -25.97 -22.96 9.88
CA GLN A 106 -25.60 -21.98 10.90
C GLN A 106 -25.00 -20.76 10.22
N THR A 107 -25.61 -19.60 10.47
CA THR A 107 -24.97 -18.31 10.23
C THR A 107 -23.79 -18.19 11.19
N GLU A 108 -22.63 -17.85 10.64
CA GLU A 108 -21.42 -17.56 11.41
C GLU A 108 -21.71 -16.52 12.50
N ASP A 109 -21.10 -16.68 13.68
CA ASP A 109 -21.25 -15.70 14.75
C ASP A 109 -20.75 -14.34 14.26
N ALA A 110 -21.67 -13.38 14.21
CA ALA A 110 -21.40 -12.04 13.74
C ALA A 110 -20.86 -11.10 14.84
N SER A 111 -20.77 -11.58 16.08
CA SER A 111 -20.40 -10.76 17.23
C SER A 111 -18.96 -10.24 17.14
N VAL A 112 -18.78 -8.97 17.50
CA VAL A 112 -17.47 -8.34 17.70
C VAL A 112 -17.19 -8.33 19.19
N ARG A 113 -16.30 -9.20 19.63
CA ARG A 113 -16.05 -9.47 21.05
C ARG A 113 -14.79 -8.73 21.52
N PRO A 114 -14.79 -8.16 22.73
CA PRO A 114 -13.55 -7.62 23.32
C PRO A 114 -12.47 -8.68 23.38
N PHE A 115 -11.23 -8.27 23.12
CA PHE A 115 -10.04 -9.10 23.22
C PHE A 115 -9.03 -8.41 24.14
N THR A 116 -8.34 -9.17 24.97
CA THR A 116 -7.28 -8.66 25.85
C THR A 116 -6.03 -9.46 25.59
N ILE A 117 -4.92 -8.76 25.37
CA ILE A 117 -3.63 -9.41 25.15
C ILE A 117 -3.09 -9.85 26.50
N GLU A 118 -2.82 -11.14 26.62
CA GLU A 118 -2.20 -11.73 27.80
C GLU A 118 -0.99 -12.54 27.36
N VAL A 119 0.07 -12.48 28.16
CA VAL A 119 1.27 -13.30 27.99
C VAL A 119 1.46 -14.07 29.29
N SER A 120 1.45 -15.39 29.22
CA SER A 120 1.55 -16.23 30.41
C SER A 120 2.97 -16.21 30.97
N GLU A 121 3.10 -16.34 32.29
CA GLU A 121 4.41 -16.42 32.95
C GLU A 121 5.21 -17.63 32.46
N GLU A 122 4.53 -18.74 32.15
CA GLU A 122 5.15 -19.94 31.59
C GLU A 122 5.76 -19.68 30.22
N ALA A 123 5.11 -18.88 29.37
CA ALA A 123 5.65 -18.52 28.06
C ALA A 123 6.89 -17.63 28.18
N VAL A 124 6.89 -16.67 29.12
CA VAL A 124 8.07 -15.82 29.39
C VAL A 124 9.21 -16.66 29.98
N LYS A 125 8.89 -17.61 30.86
CA LYS A 125 9.88 -18.53 31.43
C LYS A 125 10.50 -19.43 30.35
N ASP A 126 9.69 -20.05 29.49
CA ASP A 126 10.17 -20.86 28.36
C ASP A 126 11.09 -20.03 27.44
N LEU A 127 10.69 -18.80 27.12
CA LEU A 127 11.52 -17.86 26.37
C LEU A 127 12.88 -17.63 27.06
N HIS A 128 12.88 -17.29 28.36
CA HIS A 128 14.12 -17.03 29.09
C HIS A 128 15.04 -18.26 29.12
N GLU A 129 14.49 -19.46 29.32
CA GLU A 129 15.26 -20.70 29.28
C GLU A 129 15.91 -20.94 27.91
N ARG A 130 15.23 -20.59 26.81
CA ARG A 130 15.78 -20.68 25.45
C ARG A 130 16.86 -19.65 25.20
N LEU A 131 16.65 -18.40 25.62
CA LEU A 131 17.64 -17.34 25.50
C LEU A 131 18.93 -17.71 26.26
N ASP A 132 18.79 -18.27 27.47
CA ASP A 132 19.92 -18.71 28.31
C ASP A 132 20.71 -19.88 27.68
N ARG A 133 20.07 -20.68 26.81
CA ARG A 133 20.68 -21.82 26.11
C ARG A 133 21.10 -21.52 24.67
N THR A 134 21.08 -20.24 24.27
CA THR A 134 21.43 -19.83 22.91
C THR A 134 22.87 -20.24 22.58
N ARG A 135 23.04 -20.94 21.45
CA ARG A 135 24.36 -21.26 20.89
C ARG A 135 24.71 -20.25 19.82
N PHE A 136 25.69 -19.40 20.11
CA PHE A 136 26.20 -18.40 19.17
C PHE A 136 27.23 -19.00 18.21
N CYS A 137 27.35 -18.42 17.02
CA CYS A 137 28.34 -18.79 16.02
C CYS A 137 29.35 -17.65 15.86
N GLU A 138 30.62 -17.97 15.64
CA GLU A 138 31.62 -16.95 15.30
C GLU A 138 31.29 -16.28 13.95
N PRO A 139 31.17 -14.95 13.89
CA PRO A 139 30.95 -14.25 12.63
C PRO A 139 32.26 -14.21 11.81
N LEU A 140 32.14 -14.08 10.49
CA LEU A 140 33.30 -13.78 9.65
C LEU A 140 33.89 -12.41 10.02
N GLU A 141 35.22 -12.31 10.03
CA GLU A 141 35.92 -11.06 10.32
C GLU A 141 35.46 -9.93 9.39
N ASN A 142 35.16 -8.76 9.96
CA ASN A 142 34.74 -7.55 9.26
C ASN A 142 33.50 -7.68 8.35
N SER A 143 32.68 -8.74 8.52
CA SER A 143 31.51 -9.00 7.66
C SER A 143 30.31 -8.06 7.87
N GLN A 144 30.32 -7.28 8.95
CA GLN A 144 29.19 -6.42 9.32
C GLN A 144 27.85 -7.16 9.18
N PHE A 145 26.96 -6.71 8.29
CA PHE A 145 25.67 -7.32 7.99
C PHE A 145 25.60 -7.93 6.57
N ASP A 146 26.73 -8.03 5.87
CA ASP A 146 26.75 -8.48 4.47
C ASP A 146 26.31 -9.95 4.31
N TYR A 147 26.41 -10.73 5.39
CA TYR A 147 25.98 -12.13 5.47
C TYR A 147 24.73 -12.32 6.37
N GLY A 148 23.98 -11.25 6.62
CA GLY A 148 22.82 -11.25 7.52
C GLY A 148 23.13 -10.73 8.91
N LEU A 149 22.29 -11.06 9.89
CA LEU A 149 22.42 -10.56 11.26
C LEU A 149 23.75 -11.00 11.89
N ASN A 150 24.61 -10.02 12.21
CA ASN A 150 25.90 -10.28 12.82
C ASN A 150 25.76 -10.95 14.21
N CYS A 151 26.50 -12.02 14.48
CA CYS A 151 26.33 -12.76 15.73
C CYS A 151 26.76 -11.97 16.98
N ALA A 152 27.80 -11.12 16.87
CA ALA A 152 28.18 -10.23 17.97
C ALA A 152 27.09 -9.20 18.28
N TYR A 153 26.38 -8.73 17.25
CA TYR A 153 25.22 -7.86 17.44
C TYR A 153 24.01 -8.62 18.01
N LEU A 154 23.76 -9.85 17.55
CA LEU A 154 22.70 -10.71 18.09
C LEU A 154 22.87 -10.97 19.59
N GLN A 155 24.10 -11.19 20.07
CA GLN A 155 24.36 -11.34 21.51
C GLN A 155 23.88 -10.13 22.32
N ARG A 156 24.05 -8.92 21.80
CA ARG A 156 23.54 -7.70 22.45
C ARG A 156 22.01 -7.67 22.50
N ILE A 157 21.35 -8.07 21.41
CA ILE A 157 19.88 -8.17 21.35
C ILE A 157 19.38 -9.21 22.37
N VAL A 158 19.97 -10.41 22.37
CA VAL A 158 19.60 -11.50 23.30
C VAL A 158 19.83 -11.07 24.75
N THR A 159 20.95 -10.41 25.04
CA THR A 159 21.26 -9.89 26.39
C THR A 159 20.21 -8.91 26.86
N TYR A 160 19.86 -7.92 26.03
CA TYR A 160 18.82 -6.95 26.36
C TYR A 160 17.45 -7.63 26.52
N TRP A 161 17.09 -8.53 25.60
CA TRP A 161 15.81 -9.23 25.65
C TRP A 161 15.68 -10.09 26.91
N ARG A 162 16.78 -10.72 27.34
CA ARG A 162 16.80 -11.59 28.51
C ARG A 162 16.78 -10.83 29.84
N ASN A 163 17.42 -9.67 29.91
CA ASN A 163 17.70 -9.00 31.18
C ASN A 163 16.89 -7.72 31.39
N ASP A 164 16.62 -6.96 30.33
CA ASP A 164 16.12 -5.59 30.41
C ASP A 164 14.71 -5.43 29.83
N PHE A 165 14.29 -6.35 28.96
CA PHE A 165 13.00 -6.26 28.29
C PHE A 165 11.82 -6.54 29.22
N GLY A 166 11.03 -5.51 29.49
CA GLY A 166 9.86 -5.61 30.36
C GLY A 166 8.61 -6.10 29.63
N TRP A 167 8.39 -7.42 29.62
CA TRP A 167 7.17 -8.03 29.04
C TRP A 167 5.87 -7.44 29.58
N SER A 168 5.75 -7.27 30.90
CA SER A 168 4.56 -6.69 31.52
C SER A 168 4.31 -5.26 31.04
N LYS A 169 5.37 -4.46 30.85
CA LYS A 169 5.27 -3.09 30.32
C LYS A 169 4.80 -3.07 28.87
N LEU A 170 5.26 -4.02 28.06
CA LEU A 170 4.78 -4.17 26.68
C LEU A 170 3.31 -4.55 26.67
N VAL A 171 2.88 -5.54 27.46
CA VAL A 171 1.47 -5.98 27.50
C VAL A 171 0.56 -4.85 27.98
N GLU A 172 0.97 -4.10 29.01
CA GLU A 172 0.26 -2.89 29.45
C GLU A 172 0.17 -1.86 28.32
N HIS A 173 1.27 -1.65 27.58
CA HIS A 173 1.29 -0.73 26.46
C HIS A 173 0.37 -1.16 25.31
N LEU A 174 0.38 -2.45 24.95
CA LEU A 174 -0.48 -3.01 23.92
C LEU A 174 -1.97 -2.81 24.28
N ASN A 175 -2.35 -3.17 25.50
CA ASN A 175 -3.74 -3.04 25.97
C ASN A 175 -4.20 -1.59 26.26
N ARG A 176 -3.42 -0.55 25.92
CA ARG A 176 -3.90 0.84 25.99
C ARG A 176 -5.01 1.13 24.97
N TYR A 177 -5.04 0.38 23.88
CA TYR A 177 -6.12 0.44 22.90
C TYR A 177 -7.10 -0.71 23.11
N LEU A 178 -8.33 -0.52 22.62
CA LEU A 178 -9.32 -1.59 22.62
C LEU A 178 -9.05 -2.55 21.47
N HIS A 179 -8.85 -3.81 21.84
CA HIS A 179 -8.75 -4.91 20.89
C HIS A 179 -10.07 -5.67 20.83
N TYR A 180 -10.33 -6.24 19.66
CA TYR A 180 -11.51 -7.03 19.39
C TYR A 180 -11.13 -8.27 18.59
N ALA A 181 -11.99 -9.28 18.67
CA ALA A 181 -11.96 -10.44 17.82
C ALA A 181 -13.37 -10.71 17.25
N THR A 182 -13.43 -11.11 15.98
CA THR A 182 -14.66 -11.47 15.30
C THR A 182 -14.39 -12.57 14.29
N THR A 183 -15.36 -13.45 14.08
CA THR A 183 -15.26 -14.47 13.04
C THR A 183 -15.64 -13.90 11.68
N ILE A 184 -14.80 -14.17 10.67
CA ILE A 184 -15.04 -13.85 9.25
C ILE A 184 -14.58 -15.03 8.37
N GLU A 185 -15.51 -15.62 7.62
CA GLU A 185 -15.24 -16.77 6.73
C GLU A 185 -14.62 -17.97 7.46
N GLY A 186 -15.03 -18.18 8.71
CA GLY A 186 -14.54 -19.24 9.58
C GLY A 186 -13.16 -18.98 10.22
N LEU A 187 -12.63 -17.76 10.18
CA LEU A 187 -11.40 -17.36 10.88
C LEU A 187 -11.70 -16.35 11.97
N GLU A 188 -11.09 -16.53 13.14
CA GLU A 188 -10.97 -15.47 14.14
C GLU A 188 -10.03 -14.37 13.65
N VAL A 189 -10.55 -13.15 13.50
CA VAL A 189 -9.78 -11.98 13.05
C VAL A 189 -9.63 -11.02 14.23
N HIS A 190 -8.39 -10.79 14.64
CA HIS A 190 -8.02 -9.81 15.66
C HIS A 190 -7.92 -8.40 15.05
N ILE A 191 -8.42 -7.41 15.78
CA ILE A 191 -8.53 -6.02 15.33
C ILE A 191 -8.26 -5.06 16.48
N ILE A 192 -7.48 -4.02 16.21
CA ILE A 192 -7.50 -2.80 17.02
C ILE A 192 -8.51 -1.84 16.40
N HIS A 193 -9.43 -1.31 17.22
CA HIS A 193 -10.40 -0.33 16.80
C HIS A 193 -10.37 0.89 17.73
N VAL A 194 -9.80 1.99 17.23
CA VAL A 194 -9.64 3.24 17.99
C VAL A 194 -10.57 4.29 17.44
N LYS A 195 -11.56 4.65 18.26
CA LYS A 195 -12.46 5.78 18.00
C LYS A 195 -11.81 7.07 18.48
N PRO A 196 -11.94 8.18 17.73
CA PRO A 196 -11.45 9.46 18.21
C PRO A 196 -12.20 9.86 19.49
N PRO A 197 -11.49 10.23 20.56
CA PRO A 197 -12.11 10.52 21.85
C PRO A 197 -12.86 11.84 21.86
N ASN A 198 -12.47 12.79 21.00
CA ASN A 198 -13.06 14.12 20.91
C ASN A 198 -13.37 14.44 19.44
N LEU A 199 -14.63 14.76 19.16
CA LEU A 199 -15.08 15.25 17.86
C LEU A 199 -15.77 16.60 18.06
N ALA A 200 -15.49 17.56 17.18
CA ALA A 200 -16.22 18.82 17.19
C ALA A 200 -17.70 18.60 16.85
N PRO A 201 -18.63 19.47 17.32
CA PRO A 201 -20.04 19.36 16.97
C PRO A 201 -20.25 19.33 15.45
N GLY A 202 -20.92 18.30 14.95
CA GLY A 202 -21.17 18.10 13.51
C GLY A 202 -20.01 17.49 12.71
N GLN A 203 -18.85 17.28 13.32
CA GLN A 203 -17.72 16.60 12.70
C GLN A 203 -17.95 15.08 12.70
N LYS A 204 -17.59 14.42 11.59
CA LYS A 204 -17.63 12.97 11.47
C LYS A 204 -16.20 12.42 11.41
N ALA A 205 -15.96 11.33 12.14
CA ALA A 205 -14.72 10.59 12.01
C ALA A 205 -14.67 9.89 10.65
N LEU A 206 -13.50 9.90 10.02
CA LEU A 206 -13.24 9.25 8.75
C LEU A 206 -12.76 7.81 9.01
N PRO A 207 -13.49 6.76 8.62
CA PRO A 207 -13.06 5.39 8.86
C PRO A 207 -11.82 5.06 8.02
N LEU A 208 -10.76 4.61 8.66
CA LEU A 208 -9.48 4.27 8.02
C LEU A 208 -9.07 2.85 8.41
N LEU A 209 -9.01 1.97 7.41
CA LEU A 209 -8.43 0.63 7.56
C LEU A 209 -6.93 0.70 7.24
N MET A 210 -6.09 0.35 8.21
CA MET A 210 -4.63 0.31 8.09
C MET A 210 -4.15 -1.14 8.18
N VAL A 211 -3.47 -1.62 7.14
CA VAL A 211 -3.03 -3.02 7.04
C VAL A 211 -1.51 -3.10 7.02
N HIS A 212 -0.95 -3.89 7.94
CA HIS A 212 0.49 -4.09 8.12
C HIS A 212 1.10 -5.04 7.07
N GLY A 213 2.43 -5.18 7.10
CA GLY A 213 3.21 -6.08 6.25
C GLY A 213 3.72 -7.36 6.92
N TRP A 214 4.75 -7.93 6.30
CA TRP A 214 5.69 -8.91 6.86
C TRP A 214 7.11 -8.32 6.81
N PRO A 215 7.97 -8.51 7.83
CA PRO A 215 7.79 -9.27 9.07
C PRO A 215 7.10 -8.47 10.18
N GLU A 216 6.36 -7.43 9.79
CA GLU A 216 5.71 -6.49 10.68
C GLU A 216 4.41 -7.04 11.28
N CYS A 217 3.77 -6.23 12.12
CA CYS A 217 2.49 -6.52 12.76
C CYS A 217 1.78 -5.22 13.11
N PHE A 218 0.54 -5.33 13.56
CA PHE A 218 -0.33 -4.19 13.91
C PHE A 218 0.30 -3.15 14.87
N TYR A 219 1.33 -3.52 15.63
CA TYR A 219 2.01 -2.63 16.56
C TYR A 219 2.75 -1.47 15.87
N GLU A 220 3.09 -1.61 14.58
CA GLU A 220 3.71 -0.53 13.79
C GLU A 220 2.90 0.78 13.83
N PHE A 221 1.57 0.67 14.00
CA PHE A 221 0.67 1.82 13.96
C PHE A 221 0.53 2.57 15.28
N TYR A 222 1.07 2.04 16.39
CA TYR A 222 0.81 2.60 17.74
C TYR A 222 1.21 4.06 17.88
N HIS A 223 2.30 4.47 17.23
CA HIS A 223 2.77 5.85 17.28
C HIS A 223 1.98 6.80 16.39
N VAL A 224 1.35 6.31 15.32
CA VAL A 224 0.60 7.16 14.38
C VAL A 224 -0.88 7.27 14.75
N ILE A 225 -1.45 6.30 15.47
CA ILE A 225 -2.84 6.31 15.90
C ILE A 225 -3.22 7.65 16.58
N PRO A 226 -2.50 8.16 17.60
CA PRO A 226 -2.85 9.43 18.24
C PRO A 226 -2.85 10.63 17.29
N LEU A 227 -1.94 10.64 16.30
CA LEU A 227 -1.85 11.70 15.30
C LEU A 227 -3.09 11.73 14.39
N LEU A 228 -3.69 10.57 14.15
CA LEU A 228 -4.86 10.40 13.29
C LEU A 228 -6.18 10.58 14.05
N THR A 229 -6.25 10.13 15.29
CA THR A 229 -7.48 10.18 16.11
C THR A 229 -7.61 11.47 16.92
N GLU A 230 -6.51 12.17 17.19
CA GLU A 230 -6.47 13.42 17.96
C GLU A 230 -5.55 14.50 17.33
N PRO A 231 -5.71 14.82 16.03
CA PRO A 231 -4.78 15.68 15.30
C PRO A 231 -4.54 17.05 15.95
N ALA A 232 -5.57 17.64 16.58
CA ALA A 232 -5.48 18.93 17.26
C ALA A 232 -4.46 18.94 18.41
N LYS A 233 -4.34 17.85 19.18
CA LYS A 233 -3.37 17.72 20.28
C LYS A 233 -1.93 17.62 19.78
N HIS A 234 -1.75 17.35 18.49
CA HIS A 234 -0.46 17.16 17.84
C HIS A 234 -0.13 18.28 16.84
N GLY A 235 -0.86 19.39 16.85
CA GLY A 235 -0.63 20.53 15.95
C GLY A 235 -0.96 20.23 14.48
N LEU A 236 -1.76 19.20 14.21
CA LEU A 236 -2.21 18.80 12.88
C LEU A 236 -3.60 19.37 12.59
N ASN A 237 -4.05 19.27 11.34
CA ASN A 237 -5.35 19.79 10.91
C ASN A 237 -6.50 19.14 11.71
N PRO A 238 -7.24 19.91 12.53
CA PRO A 238 -8.30 19.38 13.38
C PRO A 238 -9.54 18.91 12.59
N ASP A 239 -9.68 19.30 11.32
CA ASP A 239 -10.84 18.93 10.49
C ASP A 239 -10.77 17.47 10.01
N LEU A 240 -9.56 16.90 9.94
CA LEU A 240 -9.29 15.54 9.46
C LEU A 240 -9.05 14.58 10.62
N VAL A 241 -10.13 14.11 11.23
CA VAL A 241 -10.09 13.14 12.32
C VAL A 241 -10.47 11.76 11.80
N PHE A 242 -9.63 10.77 12.05
CA PHE A 242 -9.86 9.39 11.63
C PHE A 242 -10.37 8.51 12.78
N GLU A 243 -11.21 7.54 12.44
CA GLU A 243 -11.50 6.36 13.24
C GLU A 243 -10.67 5.21 12.66
N VAL A 244 -9.76 4.66 13.46
CA VAL A 244 -8.69 3.79 12.96
C VAL A 244 -9.00 2.33 13.26
N ILE A 245 -8.88 1.49 12.23
CA ILE A 245 -9.08 0.05 12.28
C ILE A 245 -7.78 -0.62 11.80
N CYS A 246 -7.12 -1.39 12.67
CA CYS A 246 -5.88 -2.10 12.36
C CYS A 246 -6.06 -3.61 12.64
N PRO A 247 -6.44 -4.43 11.64
CA PRO A 247 -6.51 -5.87 11.82
C PRO A 247 -5.14 -6.52 11.76
N SER A 248 -5.01 -7.69 12.40
CA SER A 248 -3.93 -8.62 12.08
C SER A 248 -4.28 -9.43 10.84
N ILE A 249 -3.35 -9.55 9.89
CA ILE A 249 -3.50 -10.42 8.72
C ILE A 249 -3.75 -11.86 9.19
N PRO A 250 -4.71 -12.61 8.63
CA PRO A 250 -4.91 -14.00 9.00
C PRO A 250 -3.62 -14.82 8.91
N GLY A 251 -3.25 -15.48 10.00
CA GLY A 251 -1.95 -16.14 10.18
C GLY A 251 -0.84 -15.27 10.78
N TYR A 252 -1.14 -14.02 11.14
CA TYR A 252 -0.22 -13.08 11.78
C TYR A 252 -0.80 -12.59 13.12
N GLY A 253 0.09 -12.22 14.04
CA GLY A 253 -0.28 -11.64 15.33
C GLY A 253 -1.28 -12.53 16.08
N PHE A 254 -2.45 -11.96 16.39
CA PHE A 254 -3.53 -12.65 17.11
C PHE A 254 -4.67 -13.14 16.20
N SER A 255 -4.55 -13.00 14.87
CA SER A 255 -5.53 -13.56 13.94
C SER A 255 -5.24 -15.02 13.64
N GLU A 256 -6.28 -15.83 13.55
CA GLU A 256 -6.20 -17.25 13.24
C GLU A 256 -5.59 -17.49 11.85
N ALA A 257 -4.73 -18.50 11.75
CA ALA A 257 -4.17 -18.94 10.48
C ALA A 257 -5.21 -19.72 9.67
N SER A 258 -5.11 -19.64 8.34
CA SER A 258 -6.00 -20.42 7.48
C SER A 258 -5.77 -21.92 7.64
N HIS A 259 -6.86 -22.69 7.76
CA HIS A 259 -6.83 -24.15 7.79
C HIS A 259 -6.79 -24.78 6.40
N LYS A 260 -6.76 -23.96 5.34
CA LYS A 260 -6.84 -24.43 3.96
C LYS A 260 -5.78 -23.78 3.07
N LYS A 261 -5.39 -24.52 2.03
CA LYS A 261 -4.50 -24.01 0.98
C LYS A 261 -5.21 -22.94 0.15
N GLY A 262 -4.43 -22.01 -0.40
CA GLY A 262 -4.92 -20.99 -1.33
C GLY A 262 -5.37 -19.68 -0.69
N PHE A 263 -5.19 -19.51 0.62
CA PHE A 263 -5.37 -18.21 1.28
C PHE A 263 -4.29 -17.23 0.77
N ASN A 264 -4.70 -16.28 -0.08
CA ASN A 264 -3.81 -15.31 -0.72
C ASN A 264 -4.29 -13.86 -0.44
N ALA A 265 -3.63 -12.86 -1.01
CA ALA A 265 -3.98 -11.45 -0.81
C ALA A 265 -5.42 -11.10 -1.21
N VAL A 266 -6.01 -11.80 -2.20
CA VAL A 266 -7.41 -11.63 -2.59
C VAL A 266 -8.36 -12.14 -1.50
N ALA A 267 -8.04 -13.29 -0.89
CA ALA A 267 -8.80 -13.80 0.25
C ALA A 267 -8.71 -12.85 1.46
N ALA A 268 -7.51 -12.37 1.79
CA ALA A 268 -7.31 -11.41 2.87
C ALA A 268 -8.08 -10.09 2.63
N ALA A 269 -8.02 -9.55 1.40
CA ALA A 269 -8.78 -8.37 1.00
C ALA A 269 -10.29 -8.56 1.20
N ARG A 270 -10.82 -9.72 0.81
CA ARG A 270 -12.24 -10.03 1.03
C ARG A 270 -12.59 -10.11 2.52
N VAL A 271 -11.76 -10.77 3.33
CA VAL A 271 -11.95 -10.86 4.79
C VAL A 271 -11.98 -9.46 5.41
N PHE A 272 -11.04 -8.60 5.06
CA PHE A 272 -11.00 -7.23 5.59
C PHE A 272 -12.09 -6.30 5.04
N TYR A 273 -12.53 -6.51 3.80
CA TYR A 273 -13.72 -5.82 3.30
C TYR A 273 -14.97 -6.20 4.11
N LYS A 274 -15.17 -7.51 4.35
CA LYS A 274 -16.27 -8.02 5.19
C LYS A 274 -16.17 -7.51 6.64
N LEU A 275 -14.95 -7.37 7.16
CA LEU A 275 -14.69 -6.77 8.45
C LEU A 275 -15.22 -5.33 8.51
N MET A 276 -14.85 -4.50 7.55
CA MET A 276 -15.31 -3.10 7.52
C MET A 276 -16.84 -3.01 7.44
N LEU A 277 -17.49 -3.87 6.64
CA LEU A 277 -18.94 -3.97 6.60
C LEU A 277 -19.55 -4.42 7.94
N ARG A 278 -18.91 -5.38 8.62
CA ARG A 278 -19.34 -5.88 9.94
C ARG A 278 -19.30 -4.77 11.00
N LEU A 279 -18.28 -3.91 10.93
CA LEU A 279 -18.15 -2.73 11.79
C LEU A 279 -19.10 -1.58 11.39
N GLY A 280 -19.86 -1.73 10.30
CA GLY A 280 -20.87 -0.77 9.85
C GLY A 280 -20.36 0.27 8.83
N PHE A 281 -19.12 0.16 8.36
CA PHE A 281 -18.54 1.11 7.42
C PHE A 281 -18.83 0.71 5.97
N LYS A 282 -19.63 1.52 5.28
CA LYS A 282 -19.97 1.34 3.85
C LYS A 282 -18.97 2.02 2.91
N GLU A 283 -18.43 3.14 3.37
CA GLU A 283 -17.43 3.96 2.68
C GLU A 283 -16.28 4.24 3.65
N PHE A 284 -15.04 4.00 3.24
CA PHE A 284 -13.86 4.14 4.10
C PHE A 284 -12.58 4.42 3.29
N TYR A 285 -11.53 4.80 4.01
CA TYR A 285 -10.19 4.99 3.48
C TYR A 285 -9.33 3.76 3.77
N LEU A 286 -8.32 3.57 2.94
CA LEU A 286 -7.40 2.46 3.02
C LEU A 286 -5.96 2.94 3.10
N GLN A 287 -5.18 2.32 3.99
CA GLN A 287 -3.74 2.48 4.03
C GLN A 287 -3.02 1.14 4.17
N GLY A 288 -1.89 0.98 3.46
CA GLY A 288 -1.03 -0.18 3.63
C GLY A 288 0.37 -0.02 3.05
N GLY A 289 1.35 -0.65 3.71
CA GLY A 289 2.70 -0.95 3.21
C GLY A 289 2.85 -2.46 2.97
N ASP A 290 3.94 -2.88 2.31
CA ASP A 290 4.25 -4.30 2.06
C ASP A 290 3.00 -5.14 1.66
N TRP A 291 2.70 -6.28 2.29
CA TRP A 291 1.48 -7.06 2.02
C TRP A 291 0.19 -6.25 2.18
N GLY A 292 0.15 -5.35 3.15
CA GLY A 292 -0.94 -4.42 3.34
C GLY A 292 -1.21 -3.56 2.11
N SER A 293 -0.19 -3.11 1.39
CA SER A 293 -0.39 -2.33 0.16
C SER A 293 -1.03 -3.16 -0.95
N LEU A 294 -0.64 -4.43 -1.09
CA LEU A 294 -1.27 -5.36 -2.03
C LEU A 294 -2.71 -5.66 -1.64
N ILE A 295 -2.97 -5.90 -0.34
CA ILE A 295 -4.30 -6.20 0.19
C ILE A 295 -5.24 -4.99 0.00
N THR A 296 -4.84 -3.78 0.40
CA THR A 296 -5.68 -2.59 0.26
C THR A 296 -5.91 -2.18 -1.20
N THR A 297 -4.89 -2.33 -2.05
CA THR A 297 -5.07 -2.17 -3.51
C THR A 297 -6.09 -3.16 -4.04
N THR A 298 -6.03 -4.41 -3.59
CA THR A 298 -6.98 -5.46 -4.00
C THR A 298 -8.41 -5.14 -3.53
N ILE A 299 -8.60 -4.62 -2.30
CA ILE A 299 -9.91 -4.13 -1.84
C ILE A 299 -10.44 -3.03 -2.77
N SER A 300 -9.58 -2.09 -3.15
CA SER A 300 -9.93 -0.96 -4.03
C SER A 300 -10.33 -1.41 -5.43
N GLN A 301 -9.69 -2.46 -5.95
CA GLN A 301 -10.03 -3.07 -7.24
C GLN A 301 -11.29 -3.94 -7.16
N MET A 302 -11.55 -4.57 -6.02
CA MET A 302 -12.72 -5.43 -5.79
C MET A 302 -13.99 -4.61 -5.55
N LYS A 303 -13.88 -3.52 -4.77
CA LYS A 303 -14.99 -2.70 -4.26
C LYS A 303 -14.69 -1.20 -4.33
N PRO A 304 -14.45 -0.63 -5.51
CA PRO A 304 -14.15 0.79 -5.67
C PRO A 304 -15.26 1.71 -5.14
N GLU A 305 -16.52 1.25 -5.13
CA GLU A 305 -17.66 1.99 -4.60
C GLU A 305 -17.61 2.24 -3.09
N SER A 306 -16.87 1.41 -2.34
CA SER A 306 -16.71 1.53 -0.89
C SER A 306 -15.43 2.26 -0.49
N VAL A 307 -14.52 2.57 -1.42
CA VAL A 307 -13.20 3.13 -1.12
C VAL A 307 -13.14 4.61 -1.50
N LYS A 308 -12.99 5.48 -0.50
CA LYS A 308 -12.90 6.94 -0.69
C LYS A 308 -11.49 7.42 -1.01
N GLY A 309 -10.48 6.62 -0.64
CA GLY A 309 -9.08 6.91 -0.93
C GLY A 309 -8.20 5.73 -0.56
N LEU A 310 -7.15 5.53 -1.35
CA LEU A 310 -6.12 4.52 -1.16
C LEU A 310 -4.78 5.24 -0.99
N HIS A 311 -4.17 5.07 0.18
CA HIS A 311 -2.81 5.53 0.46
C HIS A 311 -1.88 4.34 0.61
N VAL A 312 -0.86 4.25 -0.24
CA VAL A 312 0.16 3.19 -0.14
C VAL A 312 1.54 3.80 -0.02
N ASN A 313 2.32 3.31 0.95
CA ASN A 313 3.72 3.69 1.12
C ASN A 313 4.69 2.66 0.52
N PHE A 314 4.15 1.60 -0.10
CA PHE A 314 4.90 0.62 -0.89
C PHE A 314 4.11 0.27 -2.15
N ILE A 315 4.69 0.44 -3.32
CA ILE A 315 4.01 0.21 -4.61
C ILE A 315 4.57 -1.06 -5.25
N PHE A 316 3.73 -2.09 -5.37
CA PHE A 316 4.02 -3.25 -6.22
C PHE A 316 3.78 -2.87 -7.69
N MET A 317 4.85 -2.59 -8.43
CA MET A 317 4.76 -2.42 -9.88
C MET A 317 4.92 -3.76 -10.62
N PRO A 318 3.99 -4.16 -11.49
CA PRO A 318 4.19 -5.29 -12.35
C PRO A 318 5.33 -4.98 -13.33
N LEU A 319 6.44 -5.71 -13.20
CA LEU A 319 7.56 -5.66 -14.14
C LEU A 319 7.17 -6.45 -15.39
N GLY A 320 6.70 -5.77 -16.44
CA GLY A 320 6.34 -6.48 -17.67
C GLY A 320 5.79 -5.61 -18.78
N GLY A 321 5.90 -6.15 -20.00
CA GLY A 321 5.38 -5.53 -21.22
C GLY A 321 6.38 -4.63 -21.95
N LEU A 322 6.15 -4.48 -23.26
CA LEU A 322 7.01 -3.69 -24.15
C LEU A 322 7.12 -2.23 -23.70
N GLY A 323 6.01 -1.64 -23.22
CA GLY A 323 6.00 -0.27 -22.72
C GLY A 323 6.94 -0.07 -21.54
N HIS A 324 6.90 -0.96 -20.54
CA HIS A 324 7.80 -0.88 -19.38
C HIS A 324 9.27 -1.05 -19.79
N PHE A 325 9.56 -1.99 -20.69
CA PHE A 325 10.90 -2.16 -21.23
C PHE A 325 11.40 -0.89 -21.93
N LEU A 326 10.59 -0.28 -22.80
CA LEU A 326 10.94 0.97 -23.48
C LEU A 326 11.13 2.12 -22.48
N THR A 327 10.28 2.22 -21.46
CA THR A 327 10.42 3.17 -20.36
C THR A 327 11.76 3.01 -19.64
N LEU A 328 12.18 1.78 -19.32
CA LEU A 328 13.47 1.51 -18.68
C LEU A 328 14.67 1.68 -19.63
N ALA A 329 14.52 1.46 -20.94
CA ALA A 329 15.60 1.64 -21.90
C ALA A 329 15.85 3.12 -22.18
N LEU A 330 14.77 3.87 -22.42
CA LEU A 330 14.82 5.29 -22.78
C LEU A 330 14.97 6.20 -21.56
N GLY A 331 14.45 5.81 -20.39
CA GLY A 331 14.40 6.67 -19.20
C GLY A 331 15.75 7.22 -18.77
N ARG A 332 16.84 6.48 -18.99
CA ARG A 332 18.21 6.96 -18.71
C ARG A 332 18.64 8.11 -19.61
N TYR A 333 18.22 8.12 -20.87
CA TYR A 333 18.72 9.03 -21.91
C TYR A 333 17.73 10.14 -22.24
N LEU A 334 16.44 9.82 -22.24
CA LEU A 334 15.31 10.68 -22.59
C LEU A 334 14.20 10.55 -21.52
N PRO A 335 14.45 10.94 -20.26
CA PRO A 335 13.50 10.74 -19.16
C PRO A 335 12.15 11.42 -19.40
N TRP A 336 12.15 12.64 -19.96
CA TRP A 336 10.95 13.40 -20.26
C TRP A 336 10.00 12.68 -21.25
N LEU A 337 10.55 11.87 -22.17
CA LEU A 337 9.76 11.15 -23.18
C LEU A 337 8.93 10.02 -22.56
N VAL A 338 9.38 9.49 -21.42
CA VAL A 338 8.75 8.37 -20.73
C VAL A 338 8.15 8.77 -19.37
N GLY A 339 7.98 10.08 -19.16
CA GLY A 339 7.37 10.63 -17.94
C GLY A 339 8.25 10.53 -16.69
N MET A 340 9.56 10.32 -16.84
CA MET A 340 10.51 10.35 -15.72
C MET A 340 11.04 11.75 -15.48
N THR A 341 11.23 12.08 -14.21
CA THR A 341 12.01 13.23 -13.77
C THR A 341 13.49 12.84 -13.64
N ASN A 342 14.37 13.84 -13.49
CA ASN A 342 15.79 13.59 -13.21
C ASN A 342 16.00 12.82 -11.88
N GLU A 343 15.12 13.03 -10.90
CA GLU A 343 15.19 12.31 -9.62
C GLU A 343 14.80 10.84 -9.78
N ASP A 344 13.82 10.54 -10.65
CA ASP A 344 13.46 9.16 -10.98
C ASP A 344 14.65 8.43 -11.62
N VAL A 345 15.34 9.09 -12.55
CA VAL A 345 16.57 8.53 -13.15
C VAL A 345 17.64 8.28 -12.11
N LYS A 346 17.85 9.21 -11.17
CA LYS A 346 18.83 9.06 -10.10
C LYS A 346 18.48 7.89 -9.17
N ARG A 347 17.20 7.68 -8.85
CA ARG A 347 16.75 6.58 -7.99
C ARG A 347 16.82 5.25 -8.72
N LEU A 348 16.41 5.21 -9.98
CA LEU A 348 16.27 3.99 -10.76
C LEU A 348 17.59 3.48 -11.33
N TYR A 349 18.54 4.36 -11.71
CA TYR A 349 19.79 3.96 -12.37
C TYR A 349 21.03 4.06 -11.47
N PRO A 350 22.07 3.22 -11.69
CA PRO A 350 22.13 2.13 -12.67
C PRO A 350 21.20 0.95 -12.32
N TYR A 351 20.28 0.64 -13.23
CA TYR A 351 19.12 -0.22 -12.96
C TYR A 351 19.51 -1.62 -12.52
N LEU A 352 20.44 -2.25 -13.24
CA LEU A 352 20.90 -3.60 -12.92
C LEU A 352 21.48 -3.70 -11.50
N LYS A 353 22.25 -2.70 -11.06
CA LYS A 353 22.85 -2.72 -9.71
C LYS A 353 21.81 -2.43 -8.63
N LYS A 354 20.99 -1.40 -8.82
CA LYS A 354 20.06 -0.91 -7.79
C LYS A 354 18.79 -1.75 -7.65
N ASN A 355 18.29 -2.32 -8.74
CA ASN A 355 17.00 -3.02 -8.75
C ASN A 355 17.17 -4.52 -8.95
N LEU A 356 18.04 -4.98 -9.85
CA LEU A 356 18.18 -6.42 -10.09
C LEU A 356 19.10 -7.10 -9.08
N TYR A 357 20.34 -6.61 -8.94
CA TYR A 357 21.33 -7.22 -8.04
C TYR A 357 20.89 -7.12 -6.57
N ALA A 358 20.44 -5.94 -6.13
CA ALA A 358 19.92 -5.77 -4.79
C ALA A 358 18.72 -6.70 -4.51
N TRP A 359 17.80 -6.83 -5.48
CA TRP A 359 16.65 -7.72 -5.32
C TRP A 359 17.06 -9.20 -5.28
N ILE A 360 17.97 -9.66 -6.14
CA ILE A 360 18.49 -11.04 -6.06
C ILE A 360 19.18 -11.29 -4.72
N ARG A 361 19.99 -10.34 -4.24
CA ARG A 361 20.69 -10.45 -2.96
C ARG A 361 19.72 -10.51 -1.78
N ASP A 362 18.68 -9.68 -1.78
CA ASP A 362 17.83 -9.45 -0.61
C ASP A 362 16.52 -10.27 -0.63
N SER A 363 16.18 -10.95 -1.73
CA SER A 363 14.95 -11.76 -1.88
C SER A 363 15.04 -13.21 -1.39
N GLY A 364 16.16 -13.61 -0.76
CA GLY A 364 16.36 -14.99 -0.29
C GLY A 364 15.27 -15.47 0.69
N TYR A 365 14.84 -14.60 1.61
CA TYR A 365 13.75 -14.92 2.55
C TYR A 365 12.43 -15.20 1.82
N LEU A 366 12.12 -14.39 0.80
CA LEU A 366 10.87 -14.45 0.04
C LEU A 366 10.80 -15.78 -0.72
N HIS A 367 11.91 -16.20 -1.35
CA HIS A 367 11.96 -17.46 -2.09
C HIS A 367 11.74 -18.69 -1.19
N LEU A 368 12.38 -18.72 -0.02
CA LEU A 368 12.24 -19.83 0.93
C LEU A 368 10.81 -19.91 1.49
N GLN A 369 10.22 -18.76 1.85
CA GLN A 369 8.86 -18.70 2.39
C GLN A 369 7.79 -18.99 1.33
N ALA A 370 8.00 -18.58 0.08
CA ALA A 370 7.06 -18.85 -1.02
C ALA A 370 7.03 -20.34 -1.43
N THR A 371 8.08 -21.10 -1.14
CA THR A 371 8.21 -22.49 -1.61
C THR A 371 8.11 -23.53 -0.49
N LYS A 372 8.76 -23.31 0.66
CA LYS A 372 8.88 -24.27 1.76
C LYS A 372 8.70 -23.61 3.15
N PRO A 373 7.57 -22.91 3.39
CA PRO A 373 7.35 -22.16 4.63
C PRO A 373 7.39 -23.03 5.89
N ASP A 374 6.78 -24.23 5.89
CA ASP A 374 6.78 -25.14 7.03
C ASP A 374 8.18 -25.64 7.42
N SER A 375 9.05 -25.88 6.44
CA SER A 375 10.42 -26.32 6.69
C SER A 375 11.22 -25.24 7.41
N LEU A 376 11.04 -23.98 7.01
CA LEU A 376 11.67 -22.83 7.64
C LEU A 376 11.05 -22.55 9.02
N GLY A 377 9.71 -22.53 9.11
CA GLY A 377 8.95 -22.23 10.32
C GLY A 377 9.27 -23.15 11.50
N LYS A 378 9.46 -24.45 11.25
CA LYS A 378 9.86 -25.41 12.30
C LYS A 378 11.16 -25.02 13.00
N ARG A 379 12.10 -24.35 12.32
CA ARG A 379 13.38 -23.97 12.91
C ARG A 379 13.29 -22.73 13.80
N TYR A 380 12.26 -21.90 13.60
CA TYR A 380 11.98 -20.75 14.47
C TYR A 380 11.25 -21.13 15.78
N LEU A 381 10.85 -22.40 15.95
CA LEU A 381 10.18 -22.92 17.15
C LEU A 381 11.13 -23.53 18.19
N PHE A 382 12.44 -23.64 17.89
CA PHE A 382 13.44 -24.27 18.75
C PHE A 382 14.39 -23.25 19.36
#